data_AF-A8UTQ0-F1
#
_entry.id   AF-A8UTQ0-F1
#
_cell.length_a   1.000
_cell.length_b   1.000
_cell.length_c   1.000
_cell.angle_alpha   90.00
_cell.angle_beta   90.00
_cell.angle_gamma   90.00
#
_symmetry.space_group_name_H-M   'P 1'
#
loop_
_entity.id
_entity.type
_entity.pdbx_description
1 polymer ?
#
loop_
_entity_poly.entity_id
_entity_poly.type
_entity_poly.pdbx_seq_one_letter_code
_entity_poly.pdbx_strand_id
1 'polypeptide(L)'
;MECLKFELYSPCATFKTPFSLKGIETYPLPPYSTVIGLLYTALGRKWGGEEFSISVQGDYEAIFRDYIRFRKYNRKDKEIAVLPLEVPRLYNLRCVVHLLGEGEIIGSFIKALQKPKVYLFLGGGEYPVWIKNPRRVEVEEREVELETTYLAFVPESKYRLFDQTGVPFRLPSFYEVGEEKTYRWERVYFLPKSSIVEGRLLVDREGDVVWV
;
A
#
# COMPACT_ATOMS: atom_id res chain seq x y z
N MET A 1 14.54 8.92 15.58
CA MET A 1 14.77 8.87 14.12
C MET A 1 13.71 9.73 13.44
N GLU A 2 13.87 10.10 12.17
CA GLU A 2 12.82 10.81 11.42
C GLU A 2 12.30 9.91 10.29
N CYS A 3 10.99 9.98 10.02
CA CYS A 3 10.37 9.30 8.89
C CYS A 3 9.39 10.24 8.17
N LEU A 4 8.99 9.88 6.95
CA LEU A 4 7.89 10.53 6.25
C LEU A 4 6.58 9.91 6.71
N LYS A 5 5.61 10.74 7.12
CA LYS A 5 4.22 10.33 7.35
C LYS A 5 3.27 11.03 6.38
N PHE A 6 2.34 10.29 5.80
CA PHE A 6 1.21 10.85 5.05
C PHE A 6 -0.01 9.94 5.14
N GLU A 7 -1.17 10.52 4.89
CA GLU A 7 -2.44 9.79 4.84
C GLU A 7 -2.89 9.65 3.38
N LEU A 8 -3.47 8.49 3.06
CA LEU A 8 -4.07 8.16 1.79
C LEU A 8 -5.58 8.08 1.97
N TYR A 9 -6.33 8.71 1.08
CA TYR A 9 -7.76 8.51 0.95
C TYR A 9 -8.12 8.16 -0.48
N SER A 10 -8.89 7.08 -0.68
CA SER A 10 -9.47 6.75 -1.97
C SER A 10 -10.92 6.33 -1.79
N PRO A 11 -11.87 6.89 -2.57
CA PRO A 11 -13.28 6.49 -2.47
C PRO A 11 -13.47 5.01 -2.85
N CYS A 12 -12.60 4.49 -3.72
CA CYS A 12 -12.63 3.11 -4.17
C CYS A 12 -11.25 2.70 -4.68
N ALA A 13 -10.74 1.55 -4.22
CA ALA A 13 -9.46 1.00 -4.69
C ALA A 13 -9.52 -0.51 -4.87
N THR A 14 -8.62 -1.05 -5.69
CA THR A 14 -8.38 -2.50 -5.82
C THR A 14 -6.89 -2.75 -6.00
N PHE A 15 -6.37 -3.76 -5.32
CA PHE A 15 -4.96 -4.13 -5.27
C PHE A 15 -4.82 -5.56 -5.76
N LYS A 16 -5.00 -5.72 -7.06
CA LYS A 16 -5.06 -7.01 -7.72
C LYS A 16 -3.88 -7.91 -7.31
N THR A 17 -4.16 -9.09 -6.79
CA THR A 17 -3.12 -10.09 -6.49
C THR A 17 -2.55 -10.68 -7.80
N PRO A 18 -1.28 -11.10 -7.82
CA PRO A 18 -0.71 -11.77 -8.98
C PRO A 18 -1.52 -12.98 -9.41
N PHE A 19 -1.55 -13.26 -10.72
CA PHE A 19 -2.23 -14.42 -11.32
C PHE A 19 -3.76 -14.51 -11.12
N SER A 20 -4.39 -13.49 -10.55
CA SER A 20 -5.86 -13.42 -10.42
C SER A 20 -6.53 -13.03 -11.77
N LEU A 21 -6.75 -14.00 -12.66
CA LEU A 21 -7.21 -13.72 -14.03
C LEU A 21 -8.74 -13.61 -14.15
N LYS A 22 -9.47 -14.68 -13.81
CA LYS A 22 -10.93 -14.73 -13.91
C LYS A 22 -11.63 -14.47 -12.58
N GLY A 23 -11.13 -15.06 -11.49
CA GLY A 23 -11.46 -14.65 -10.13
C GLY A 23 -10.45 -13.59 -9.71
N ILE A 24 -10.81 -12.32 -9.82
CA ILE A 24 -9.93 -11.24 -9.38
C ILE A 24 -9.97 -11.21 -7.86
N GLU A 25 -8.78 -11.22 -7.26
CA GLU A 25 -8.60 -11.08 -5.82
C GLU A 25 -7.83 -9.80 -5.54
N THR A 26 -8.05 -9.22 -4.37
CA THR A 26 -7.40 -7.97 -3.96
C THR A 26 -6.72 -8.14 -2.61
N TYR A 27 -5.57 -7.50 -2.42
CA TYR A 27 -5.01 -7.30 -1.09
C TYR A 27 -5.97 -6.42 -0.24
N PRO A 28 -5.99 -6.62 1.09
CA PRO A 28 -6.87 -5.87 2.00
C PRO A 28 -6.40 -4.43 2.27
N LEU A 29 -5.14 -4.12 1.93
CA LEU A 29 -4.50 -2.81 2.02
C LEU A 29 -3.54 -2.66 0.82
N PRO A 30 -3.10 -1.44 0.47
CA PRO A 30 -2.17 -1.25 -0.65
C PRO A 30 -0.85 -1.98 -0.37
N PRO A 31 -0.38 -2.85 -1.28
CA PRO A 31 0.92 -3.49 -1.12
C PRO A 31 2.05 -2.45 -1.26
N TYR A 32 3.24 -2.78 -0.74
CA TYR A 32 4.39 -1.86 -0.75
C TYR A 32 4.71 -1.34 -2.16
N SER A 33 4.67 -2.20 -3.18
CA SER A 33 4.88 -1.81 -4.58
C SER A 33 3.88 -0.75 -5.09
N THR A 34 2.64 -0.75 -4.60
CA THR A 34 1.64 0.27 -4.97
C THR A 34 1.98 1.60 -4.33
N VAL A 35 2.41 1.61 -3.07
CA VAL A 35 2.87 2.82 -2.38
C VAL A 35 4.15 3.36 -3.03
N ILE A 36 5.12 2.50 -3.33
CA ILE A 36 6.35 2.87 -4.06
C ILE A 36 6.00 3.47 -5.42
N GLY A 37 5.12 2.80 -6.18
CA GLY A 37 4.66 3.28 -7.49
C GLY A 37 4.01 4.66 -7.41
N LEU A 38 3.17 4.90 -6.40
CA LEU A 38 2.57 6.20 -6.12
C LEU A 38 3.63 7.28 -5.86
N LEU A 39 4.61 6.99 -4.99
CA LEU A 39 5.68 7.93 -4.63
C LEU A 39 6.52 8.34 -5.84
N TYR A 40 6.92 7.37 -6.68
CA TYR A 40 7.70 7.65 -7.89
C TYR A 40 6.86 8.31 -9.00
N THR A 41 5.56 8.02 -9.07
CA THR A 41 4.61 8.73 -9.93
C THR A 41 4.52 10.21 -9.54
N ALA A 42 4.39 10.50 -8.24
CA ALA A 42 4.39 11.87 -7.73
C ALA A 42 5.71 12.59 -8.02
N LEU A 43 6.84 11.89 -7.86
CA LEU A 43 8.18 12.43 -8.13
C LEU A 43 8.43 12.67 -9.64
N GLY A 44 7.70 11.97 -10.50
CA GLY A 44 7.81 12.10 -11.96
C GLY A 44 9.05 11.43 -12.54
N ARG A 45 9.58 10.39 -11.87
CA ARG A 45 10.70 9.57 -12.37
C ARG A 45 10.53 8.11 -12.01
N LYS A 46 11.31 7.24 -12.66
CA LYS A 46 11.38 5.82 -12.30
C LYS A 46 12.26 5.60 -11.06
N TRP A 47 12.03 4.48 -10.38
CA TRP A 47 12.90 3.98 -9.31
C TRP A 47 14.35 3.88 -9.78
N GLY A 48 15.28 4.39 -8.99
CA GLY A 48 16.70 4.50 -9.32
C GLY A 48 17.60 3.56 -8.52
N GLY A 49 17.03 2.60 -7.77
CA GLY A 49 17.76 1.70 -6.90
C GLY A 49 17.79 2.12 -5.43
N GLU A 50 17.09 3.20 -5.07
CA GLU A 50 17.03 3.64 -3.68
C GLU A 50 16.21 2.67 -2.81
N GLU A 51 16.70 2.33 -1.62
CA GLU A 51 15.99 1.45 -0.69
C GLU A 51 15.45 2.22 0.51
N PHE A 52 14.27 1.83 0.97
CA PHE A 52 13.60 2.39 2.15
C PHE A 52 12.53 1.41 2.65
N SER A 53 12.20 1.49 3.93
CA SER A 53 11.16 0.68 4.56
C SER A 53 9.83 1.42 4.57
N ILE A 54 8.73 0.69 4.39
CA ILE A 54 7.37 1.24 4.36
C ILE A 54 6.52 0.52 5.40
N SER A 55 5.86 1.30 6.25
CA SER A 55 4.75 0.86 7.09
C SER A 55 3.44 1.25 6.42
N VAL A 56 2.50 0.30 6.32
CA VAL A 56 1.15 0.56 5.82
C VAL A 56 0.14 0.05 6.83
N GLN A 57 -0.69 0.96 7.32
CA GLN A 57 -1.85 0.66 8.14
C GLN A 57 -3.06 1.48 7.69
N GLY A 58 -4.26 1.02 7.97
CA GLY A 58 -5.45 1.75 7.58
C GLY A 58 -6.74 0.98 7.78
N ASP A 59 -7.79 1.46 7.14
CA ASP A 59 -9.08 0.82 7.10
C ASP A 59 -9.87 1.16 5.85
N TYR A 60 -10.97 0.45 5.67
CA TYR A 60 -11.96 0.68 4.63
C TYR A 60 -13.33 0.38 5.23
N GLU A 61 -14.38 0.95 4.63
CA GLU A 61 -15.74 0.82 5.15
C GLU A 61 -16.36 -0.53 4.79
N ALA A 62 -16.16 -0.98 3.55
CA ALA A 62 -16.70 -2.25 3.06
C ALA A 62 -15.88 -2.80 1.90
N ILE A 63 -16.04 -4.11 1.64
CA ILE A 63 -15.64 -4.73 0.38
C ILE A 63 -16.91 -5.02 -0.41
N PHE A 64 -16.97 -4.55 -1.65
CA PHE A 64 -18.02 -4.91 -2.59
C PHE A 64 -17.42 -5.50 -3.86
N ARG A 65 -18.25 -6.19 -4.64
CA ARG A 65 -17.86 -6.77 -5.93
C ARG A 65 -18.55 -6.03 -7.05
N ASP A 66 -17.75 -5.49 -7.96
CA ASP A 66 -18.22 -4.73 -9.11
C ASP A 66 -18.28 -5.64 -10.34
N TYR A 67 -19.44 -5.69 -10.99
CA TYR A 67 -19.69 -6.51 -12.16
C TYR A 67 -19.46 -5.71 -13.43
N ILE A 68 -18.32 -5.94 -14.07
CA ILE A 68 -17.87 -5.19 -15.22
C ILE A 68 -18.08 -6.02 -16.50
N ARG A 69 -18.68 -5.41 -17.52
CA ARG A 69 -18.74 -6.00 -18.87
C ARG A 69 -17.65 -5.41 -19.74
N PHE A 70 -16.52 -6.11 -19.84
CA PHE A 70 -15.43 -5.70 -20.71
C PHE A 70 -15.75 -6.04 -22.17
N ARG A 71 -15.65 -5.06 -23.06
CA ARG A 71 -15.90 -5.21 -24.49
C ARG A 71 -14.62 -4.89 -25.26
N LYS A 72 -14.07 -5.88 -25.95
CA LYS A 72 -12.88 -5.71 -26.78
C LYS A 72 -13.26 -5.92 -28.24
N TYR A 73 -13.08 -4.89 -29.05
CA TYR A 73 -13.20 -5.01 -30.50
C TYR A 73 -11.94 -5.64 -31.08
N ASN A 74 -12.09 -6.81 -31.69
CA ASN A 74 -11.00 -7.47 -32.40
C ASN A 74 -10.98 -6.97 -33.84
N ARG A 75 -9.97 -6.16 -34.19
CA ARG A 75 -9.84 -5.57 -35.53
C ARG A 75 -9.65 -6.62 -36.63
N LYS A 76 -9.02 -7.75 -36.32
CA LYS A 76 -8.74 -8.82 -37.29
C LYS A 76 -10.02 -9.57 -37.66
N ASP A 77 -10.76 -9.97 -36.63
CA ASP A 77 -11.96 -10.81 -36.79
C ASP A 77 -13.22 -9.95 -36.99
N LYS A 78 -13.11 -8.62 -36.84
CA LYS A 78 -14.21 -7.63 -36.90
C LYS A 78 -15.37 -7.93 -35.94
N GLU A 79 -15.05 -8.63 -34.85
CA GLU A 79 -16.02 -9.05 -33.83
C GLU A 79 -15.80 -8.32 -32.51
N ILE A 80 -16.87 -8.18 -31.74
CA ILE A 80 -16.82 -7.69 -30.36
C ILE A 80 -16.79 -8.90 -29.44
N ALA A 81 -15.64 -9.14 -28.81
CA ALA A 81 -15.54 -10.07 -27.71
C ALA A 81 -16.06 -9.42 -26.42
N VAL A 82 -16.89 -10.14 -25.68
CA VAL A 82 -17.44 -9.68 -24.39
C VAL A 82 -16.92 -10.60 -23.29
N LEU A 83 -16.33 -10.01 -22.25
CA LEU A 83 -15.85 -10.71 -21.07
C LEU A 83 -16.52 -10.13 -19.82
N PRO A 84 -17.36 -10.89 -19.11
CA PRO A 84 -17.83 -10.50 -17.79
C PRO A 84 -16.68 -10.67 -16.78
N LEU A 85 -16.49 -9.67 -15.93
CA LEU A 85 -15.52 -9.66 -14.85
C LEU A 85 -16.22 -9.29 -13.55
N GLU A 86 -15.77 -9.90 -12.46
CA GLU A 86 -16.14 -9.55 -11.10
C GLU A 86 -14.89 -9.03 -10.40
N VAL A 87 -14.91 -7.78 -9.97
CA VAL A 87 -13.75 -7.09 -9.39
C VAL A 87 -14.05 -6.72 -7.95
N PRO A 88 -13.35 -7.30 -6.95
CA PRO A 88 -13.48 -6.85 -5.57
C PRO A 88 -12.86 -5.47 -5.40
N ARG A 89 -13.55 -4.62 -4.63
CA ARG A 89 -13.21 -3.22 -4.40
C ARG A 89 -13.30 -2.89 -2.92
N LEU A 90 -12.31 -2.15 -2.44
CA LEU A 90 -12.31 -1.56 -1.10
C LEU A 90 -12.99 -0.19 -1.20
N TYR A 91 -14.10 -0.02 -0.49
CA TYR A 91 -14.86 1.23 -0.44
C TYR A 91 -14.36 2.14 0.69
N ASN A 92 -14.21 3.44 0.40
CA ASN A 92 -13.83 4.46 1.38
C ASN A 92 -12.51 4.10 2.11
N LEU A 93 -11.49 3.75 1.33
CA LEU A 93 -10.17 3.35 1.82
C LEU A 93 -9.43 4.54 2.42
N ARG A 94 -8.93 4.38 3.63
CA ARG A 94 -8.07 5.32 4.35
C ARG A 94 -6.83 4.60 4.83
N CYS A 95 -5.65 5.15 4.61
CA CYS A 95 -4.41 4.56 5.12
C CYS A 95 -3.51 5.63 5.72
N VAL A 96 -2.77 5.26 6.75
CA VAL A 96 -1.61 5.98 7.24
C VAL A 96 -0.37 5.23 6.74
N VAL A 97 0.53 5.96 6.11
CA VAL A 97 1.78 5.40 5.58
C VAL A 97 2.95 6.11 6.23
N HIS A 98 3.91 5.31 6.70
CA HIS A 98 5.21 5.80 7.12
C HIS A 98 6.29 5.26 6.20
N LEU A 99 7.28 6.09 5.89
CA LEU A 99 8.46 5.70 5.11
C LEU A 99 9.72 6.08 5.88
N LEU A 100 10.52 5.06 6.18
CA LEU A 100 11.82 5.19 6.83
C LEU A 100 12.94 4.98 5.80
N GLY A 101 13.78 5.99 5.61
CA GLY A 101 14.85 5.98 4.61
C GLY A 101 15.72 7.23 4.70
N GLU A 102 16.55 7.47 3.69
CA GLU A 102 17.45 8.62 3.68
C GLU A 102 16.70 9.97 3.64
N GLY A 103 17.23 10.97 4.36
CA GLY A 103 16.60 12.26 4.54
C GLY A 103 16.37 13.05 3.24
N GLU A 104 17.25 12.88 2.25
CA GLU A 104 17.16 13.50 0.92
C GLU A 104 15.98 12.95 0.11
N ILE A 105 15.81 11.63 0.12
CA ILE A 105 14.70 10.93 -0.54
C ILE A 105 13.38 11.31 0.11
N ILE A 106 13.31 11.28 1.44
CA ILE A 106 12.14 11.72 2.21
C ILE A 106 11.74 13.15 1.83
N GLY A 107 12.72 14.07 1.79
CA GLY A 107 12.46 15.47 1.43
C GLY A 107 11.92 15.62 0.01
N SER A 108 12.42 14.81 -0.92
CA SER A 108 11.96 14.79 -2.31
C SER A 108 10.52 14.28 -2.44
N PHE A 109 10.17 13.19 -1.74
CA PHE A 109 8.81 12.67 -1.73
C PHE A 109 7.81 13.64 -1.08
N ILE A 110 8.17 14.31 0.01
CA ILE A 110 7.29 15.32 0.64
C ILE A 110 6.91 16.41 -0.37
N LYS A 111 7.90 16.99 -1.05
CA LYS A 111 7.66 18.06 -2.05
C LYS A 111 6.79 17.54 -3.20
N ALA A 112 7.06 16.32 -3.67
CA ALA A 112 6.33 15.69 -4.76
C ALA A 112 4.87 15.38 -4.39
N LEU A 113 4.61 14.89 -3.17
CA LEU A 113 3.26 14.59 -2.68
C LEU A 113 2.44 15.87 -2.40
N GLN A 114 3.09 16.95 -1.98
CA GLN A 114 2.43 18.25 -1.78
C GLN A 114 2.03 18.93 -3.09
N LYS A 115 2.85 18.76 -4.14
CA LYS A 115 2.64 19.38 -5.46
C LYS A 115 2.92 18.36 -6.58
N PRO A 116 2.06 17.34 -6.75
CA PRO A 116 2.26 16.34 -7.78
C PRO A 116 2.08 16.96 -9.16
N LYS A 117 2.97 16.62 -10.09
CA LYS A 117 2.89 17.09 -11.48
C LYS A 117 1.80 16.40 -12.30
N VAL A 118 1.32 15.27 -11.80
CA VAL A 118 0.33 14.42 -12.45
C VAL A 118 -0.79 14.10 -11.47
N TYR A 119 -1.94 13.70 -12.02
CA TYR A 119 -3.01 13.14 -11.21
C TYR A 119 -2.54 11.84 -10.54
N LEU A 120 -2.67 11.77 -9.22
CA LEU A 120 -2.28 10.59 -8.46
C LEU A 120 -3.43 9.60 -8.39
N PHE A 121 -3.09 8.33 -8.53
CA PHE A 121 -4.01 7.20 -8.48
C PHE A 121 -3.40 6.04 -7.70
N LEU A 122 -4.23 5.12 -7.23
CA LEU A 122 -3.81 3.99 -6.41
C LEU A 122 -4.31 2.65 -6.99
N GLY A 123 -3.39 1.73 -7.29
CA GLY A 123 -3.69 0.44 -7.92
C GLY A 123 -3.90 0.53 -9.43
N GLY A 124 -4.94 1.26 -9.87
CA GLY A 124 -5.29 1.48 -11.28
C GLY A 124 -5.48 2.96 -11.59
N GLY A 125 -5.24 3.37 -12.84
CA GLY A 125 -5.29 4.78 -13.27
C GLY A 125 -6.66 5.44 -13.11
N GLU A 126 -7.71 4.65 -12.95
CA GLU A 126 -9.09 5.06 -12.76
C GLU A 126 -9.46 5.36 -11.29
N TYR A 127 -8.59 5.04 -10.32
CA TYR A 127 -8.89 5.20 -8.88
C TYR A 127 -8.15 6.42 -8.30
N PRO A 128 -8.85 7.57 -8.11
CA PRO A 128 -8.29 8.72 -7.43
C PRO A 128 -7.62 8.36 -6.11
N VAL A 129 -6.51 9.01 -5.80
CA VAL A 129 -6.02 9.07 -4.42
C VAL A 129 -5.77 10.50 -4.00
N TRP A 130 -6.30 10.84 -2.83
CA TRP A 130 -6.05 12.09 -2.16
C TRP A 130 -4.99 11.86 -1.09
N ILE A 131 -3.85 12.52 -1.25
CA ILE A 131 -2.78 12.55 -0.25
C ILE A 131 -3.07 13.67 0.73
N LYS A 132 -3.02 13.37 2.03
CA LYS A 132 -3.16 14.37 3.09
C LYS A 132 -1.90 14.43 3.95
N ASN A 133 -1.58 15.65 4.36
CA ASN A 133 -0.58 15.99 5.36
C ASN A 133 0.80 15.32 5.22
N PRO A 134 1.43 15.26 4.02
CA PRO A 134 2.79 14.73 3.90
C PRO A 134 3.80 15.60 4.66
N ARG A 135 4.44 15.01 5.68
CA ARG A 135 5.38 15.70 6.58
C ARG A 135 6.44 14.77 7.14
N ARG A 136 7.52 15.33 7.69
CA ARG A 136 8.45 14.59 8.55
C ARG A 136 7.84 14.45 9.93
N VAL A 137 7.99 13.29 10.53
CA VAL A 137 7.65 13.03 11.93
C VAL A 137 8.82 12.35 12.62
N GLU A 138 9.01 12.67 13.89
CA GLU A 138 9.94 11.95 14.74
C GLU A 138 9.34 10.64 15.20
N VAL A 139 10.15 9.58 15.16
CA VAL A 139 9.81 8.25 15.63
C VAL A 139 10.83 7.79 16.66
N GLU A 140 10.33 7.08 17.65
CA GLU A 140 11.11 6.55 18.76
C GLU A 140 10.69 5.13 19.06
N GLU A 141 11.67 4.33 19.50
CA GLU A 141 11.41 2.96 19.91
C GLU A 141 10.94 2.98 21.36
N ARG A 142 9.77 2.39 21.61
CA ARG A 142 9.17 2.29 22.93
C ARG A 142 8.61 0.90 23.14
N GLU A 143 8.63 0.48 24.39
CA GLU A 143 7.87 -0.69 24.82
C GLU A 143 6.40 -0.28 24.91
N VAL A 144 5.56 -0.98 24.16
CA VAL A 144 4.14 -0.70 24.05
C VAL A 144 3.33 -1.96 24.30
N GLU A 145 2.20 -1.76 24.97
CA GLU A 145 1.10 -2.71 25.05
C GLU A 145 -0.11 -1.95 24.52
N LEU A 146 -0.53 -2.27 23.29
CA LEU A 146 -1.59 -1.54 22.62
C LEU A 146 -2.54 -2.46 21.86
N GLU A 147 -3.74 -1.97 21.66
CA GLU A 147 -4.73 -2.54 20.77
C GLU A 147 -4.68 -1.80 19.43
N THR A 148 -4.60 -2.53 18.32
CA THR A 148 -4.50 -1.92 16.99
C THR A 148 -5.78 -1.22 16.57
N THR A 149 -5.69 0.09 16.32
CA THR A 149 -6.81 0.88 15.77
C THR A 149 -7.11 0.55 14.30
N TYR A 150 -6.06 0.17 13.56
CA TYR A 150 -6.11 -0.06 12.12
C TYR A 150 -5.78 -1.49 11.76
N LEU A 151 -6.21 -1.89 10.56
CA LEU A 151 -5.63 -3.03 9.85
C LEU A 151 -4.18 -2.67 9.52
N ALA A 152 -3.26 -3.63 9.60
CA ALA A 152 -1.86 -3.36 9.31
C ALA A 152 -1.17 -4.52 8.58
N PHE A 153 -0.19 -4.19 7.75
CA PHE A 153 0.81 -5.16 7.31
C PHE A 153 2.01 -5.10 8.25
N VAL A 154 2.29 -6.22 8.92
CA VAL A 154 3.34 -6.34 9.92
C VAL A 154 4.46 -7.22 9.38
N PRO A 155 5.72 -6.77 9.33
CA PRO A 155 6.85 -7.59 8.88
C PRO A 155 7.00 -8.90 9.67
N GLU A 156 7.46 -9.96 9.01
CA GLU A 156 7.70 -11.28 9.64
C GLU A 156 8.64 -11.20 10.86
N SER A 157 9.58 -10.25 10.88
CA SER A 157 10.48 -9.99 12.01
C SER A 157 9.75 -9.61 13.31
N LYS A 158 8.53 -9.07 13.20
CA LYS A 158 7.69 -8.62 14.32
C LYS A 158 6.59 -9.62 14.67
N TYR A 159 6.59 -10.82 14.07
CA TYR A 159 5.54 -11.84 14.27
C TYR A 159 5.32 -12.22 15.74
N ARG A 160 6.38 -12.21 16.55
CA ARG A 160 6.32 -12.60 17.97
C ARG A 160 5.67 -11.56 18.89
N LEU A 161 5.35 -10.38 18.37
CA LEU A 161 4.80 -9.27 19.16
C LEU A 161 3.27 -9.32 19.27
N PHE A 162 2.61 -10.30 18.64
CA PHE A 162 1.16 -10.45 18.67
C PHE A 162 0.79 -11.93 18.81
N ASP A 163 -0.44 -12.20 19.27
CA ASP A 163 -0.97 -13.51 19.63
C ASP A 163 -1.23 -14.47 18.45
N GLN A 164 -0.39 -14.42 17.40
CA GLN A 164 -0.47 -15.26 16.20
C GLN A 164 -1.81 -15.13 15.44
N THR A 165 -2.55 -14.04 15.68
CA THR A 165 -3.83 -13.73 15.03
C THR A 165 -3.67 -13.23 13.58
N GLY A 166 -2.43 -12.94 13.17
CA GLY A 166 -2.14 -12.39 11.85
C GLY A 166 -2.23 -13.43 10.72
N VAL A 167 -2.79 -13.04 9.58
CA VAL A 167 -2.86 -13.88 8.38
C VAL A 167 -1.60 -13.66 7.53
N PRO A 168 -0.84 -14.69 7.15
CA PRO A 168 0.38 -14.51 6.37
C PRO A 168 0.07 -14.08 4.92
N PHE A 169 0.77 -13.05 4.44
CA PHE A 169 0.73 -12.58 3.05
C PHE A 169 2.14 -12.49 2.47
N ARG A 170 2.22 -12.53 1.13
CA ARG A 170 3.40 -12.11 0.38
C ARG A 170 3.07 -10.84 -0.38
N LEU A 171 3.77 -9.76 -0.04
CA LEU A 171 3.60 -8.47 -0.70
C LEU A 171 4.70 -8.25 -1.73
N PRO A 172 4.36 -7.75 -2.92
CA PRO A 172 5.35 -7.21 -3.84
C PRO A 172 5.83 -5.85 -3.30
N SER A 173 7.15 -5.62 -3.26
CA SER A 173 7.77 -4.34 -2.88
C SER A 173 8.49 -3.68 -4.06
N PHE A 174 9.82 -3.58 -4.03
CA PHE A 174 10.62 -3.06 -5.14
C PHE A 174 10.61 -4.02 -6.33
N TYR A 175 10.89 -3.50 -7.52
CA TYR A 175 10.99 -4.33 -8.73
C TYR A 175 12.21 -3.96 -9.55
N GLU A 176 12.90 -4.96 -10.04
CA GLU A 176 14.00 -4.79 -10.98
C GLU A 176 13.51 -4.94 -12.41
N VAL A 177 14.08 -4.15 -13.31
CA VAL A 177 13.78 -4.22 -14.75
C VAL A 177 15.03 -4.76 -15.45
N GLY A 178 15.05 -6.08 -15.64
CA GLY A 178 16.01 -6.77 -16.52
C GLY A 178 15.36 -7.04 -17.88
N GLU A 179 15.56 -8.24 -18.43
CA GLU A 179 14.79 -8.72 -19.59
C GLU A 179 13.29 -8.84 -19.26
N GLU A 180 12.97 -9.22 -18.03
CA GLU A 180 11.62 -9.25 -17.47
C GLU A 180 11.54 -8.41 -16.19
N LYS A 181 10.31 -8.02 -15.82
CA LYS A 181 10.04 -7.28 -14.59
C LYS A 181 9.89 -8.26 -13.42
N THR A 182 10.82 -8.21 -12.48
CA THR A 182 10.81 -9.11 -11.31
C THR A 182 10.59 -8.32 -10.03
N TYR A 183 9.59 -8.71 -9.25
CA TYR A 183 9.31 -8.10 -7.94
C TYR A 183 10.10 -8.79 -6.82
N ARG A 184 10.59 -7.99 -5.87
CA ARG A 184 11.00 -8.46 -4.55
C ARG A 184 9.73 -8.76 -3.74
N TRP A 185 9.74 -9.93 -3.10
CA TRP A 185 8.60 -10.41 -2.31
C TRP A 185 8.94 -10.37 -0.83
N GLU A 186 8.12 -9.70 -0.06
CA GLU A 186 8.25 -9.61 1.39
C GLU A 186 7.14 -10.39 2.08
N ARG A 187 7.52 -11.16 3.11
CA ARG A 187 6.56 -11.86 3.96
C ARG A 187 6.11 -10.93 5.06
N VAL A 188 4.81 -10.78 5.16
CA VAL A 188 4.15 -9.96 6.18
C VAL A 188 2.98 -10.73 6.77
N TYR A 189 2.53 -10.30 7.94
CA TYR A 189 1.29 -10.74 8.55
C TYR A 189 0.29 -9.59 8.48
N PHE A 190 -0.88 -9.88 7.95
CA PHE A 190 -2.01 -8.97 7.99
C PHE A 190 -2.70 -9.09 9.34
N LEU A 191 -2.64 -8.00 10.11
CA LEU A 191 -3.18 -7.93 11.46
C LEU A 191 -4.54 -7.21 11.42
N PRO A 192 -5.62 -7.81 11.95
CA PRO A 192 -6.92 -7.14 12.00
C PRO A 192 -6.95 -6.01 13.04
N LYS A 193 -7.99 -5.17 12.96
CA LYS A 193 -8.32 -4.20 14.01
C LYS A 193 -8.55 -4.93 15.33
N SER A 194 -8.30 -4.26 16.45
CA SER A 194 -8.47 -4.82 17.79
C SER A 194 -7.56 -6.00 18.10
N SER A 195 -6.38 -6.04 17.47
CA SER A 195 -5.35 -7.01 17.83
C SER A 195 -4.48 -6.47 18.94
N ILE A 196 -4.17 -7.31 19.92
CA ILE A 196 -3.25 -6.97 21.01
C ILE A 196 -1.83 -7.15 20.50
N VAL A 197 -1.01 -6.12 20.73
CA VAL A 197 0.41 -6.10 20.36
C VAL A 197 1.22 -5.65 21.57
N GLU A 198 2.21 -6.45 21.93
CA GLU A 198 3.08 -6.21 23.07
C GLU A 198 4.55 -6.32 22.65
N GLY A 199 5.34 -5.32 23.03
CA GLY A 199 6.79 -5.31 22.94
C GLY A 199 7.35 -4.02 22.36
N ARG A 200 8.59 -4.09 21.86
CA ARG A 200 9.29 -2.89 21.37
C ARG A 200 8.93 -2.58 19.93
N LEU A 201 8.32 -1.42 19.73
CA LEU A 201 7.89 -0.91 18.43
C LEU A 201 8.34 0.54 18.24
N LEU A 202 8.49 0.92 16.98
CA LEU A 202 8.62 2.32 16.60
C LEU A 202 7.24 2.97 16.63
N VAL A 203 7.13 4.09 17.33
CA VAL A 203 5.90 4.88 17.42
C VAL A 203 6.23 6.31 17.06
N ASP A 204 5.38 6.95 16.26
CA ASP A 204 5.50 8.38 16.01
C ASP A 204 4.95 9.21 17.17
N ARG A 205 5.29 10.52 17.21
CA ARG A 205 4.79 11.42 18.27
C ARG A 205 3.27 11.58 18.31
N GLU A 206 2.56 11.14 17.28
CA GLU A 206 1.10 11.20 17.19
C GLU A 206 0.44 9.88 17.67
N GLY A 207 1.25 8.88 18.05
CA GLY A 207 0.81 7.60 18.59
C GLY A 207 0.61 6.50 17.55
N ASP A 208 0.89 6.75 16.26
CA ASP A 208 0.78 5.73 15.23
C ASP A 208 2.02 4.82 15.21
N VAL A 209 1.77 3.51 15.12
CA VAL A 209 2.83 2.49 15.03
C VAL A 209 3.46 2.48 13.64
N VAL A 210 4.79 2.33 13.61
CA VAL A 210 5.59 2.21 12.39
C VAL A 210 6.04 0.76 12.23
N TRP A 211 5.35 0.02 11.38
CA TRP A 211 5.55 -1.41 11.09
C TRP A 211 6.73 -1.67 10.15
N VAL A 212 7.94 -1.37 10.62
CA VAL A 212 9.21 -1.64 9.91
C VAL A 212 10.16 -2.52 10.71
#